data_AF-A0A143PIT7-F1
#
_entry.id   AF-A0A143PIT7-F1
#
_cell.length_a   1.000
_cell.length_b   1.000
_cell.length_c   1.000
_cell.angle_alpha   90.00
_cell.angle_beta   90.00
_cell.angle_gamma   90.00
#
_symmetry.space_group_name_H-M   'P 1'
#
loop_
_entity.id
_entity.type
_entity.pdbx_description
1 polymer ?
#
loop_
_entity_poly.entity_id
_entity_poly.type
_entity_poly.pdbx_seq_one_letter_code
_entity_poly.pdbx_strand_id
1 'polypeptide(L)'
;MPLGEVYAFISALYFRGKLAYADCFAPGRSFVITPCLGLLAPSTPVRAREFEQLASVPIDAGEPRYLEPLRRDVVRLSRDWPGDVVLLGSIASPKYTQPLIDVLGSRLVFPSTFVGRGDMSRGGVLLRAVRAGQELDYIPVSGAALRGTRPPRLPRP
;
A
#
# COMPACT_ATOMS: atom_id res chain seq x y z
N MET A 1 -13.71 -15.44 -1.59
CA MET A 1 -12.95 -14.90 -0.45
C MET A 1 -12.64 -13.43 -0.74
N PRO A 2 -12.62 -12.53 0.26
CA PRO A 2 -12.18 -11.15 0.04
C PRO A 2 -10.74 -11.07 -0.46
N LEU A 3 -10.44 -10.09 -1.32
CA LEU A 3 -9.11 -9.82 -1.85
C LEU A 3 -8.05 -9.67 -0.74
N GLY A 4 -8.42 -8.95 0.33
CA GLY A 4 -7.54 -8.72 1.47
C GLY A 4 -7.11 -10.02 2.16
N GLU A 5 -8.03 -10.98 2.31
CA GLU A 5 -7.73 -12.28 2.90
C GLU A 5 -6.80 -13.13 2.03
N VAL A 6 -6.98 -13.11 0.70
CA VAL A 6 -6.07 -13.78 -0.25
C VAL A 6 -4.65 -13.22 -0.09
N TYR A 7 -4.51 -11.90 -0.11
CA TYR A 7 -3.19 -11.27 0.01
C TYR A 7 -2.59 -11.43 1.41
N ALA A 8 -3.41 -11.46 2.46
CA ALA A 8 -2.97 -11.75 3.83
C ALA A 8 -2.50 -13.20 4.01
N PHE A 9 -2.99 -14.13 3.19
CA PHE A 9 -2.52 -15.50 3.13
C PHE A 9 -1.16 -15.60 2.42
N ILE A 10 -1.01 -14.97 1.24
CA ILE A 10 0.19 -15.09 0.40
C ILE A 10 1.36 -14.22 0.91
N SER A 11 1.09 -13.02 1.39
CA SER A 11 2.11 -12.01 1.76
C SER A 11 2.37 -11.90 3.27
N ALA A 12 1.92 -12.89 4.04
CA ALA A 12 2.18 -13.07 5.46
C ALA A 12 1.95 -11.80 6.32
N LEU A 13 2.73 -11.64 7.40
CA LEU A 13 2.53 -10.60 8.43
C LEU A 13 2.58 -9.17 7.88
N TYR A 14 3.34 -8.93 6.80
CA TYR A 14 3.47 -7.59 6.24
C TYR A 14 2.13 -7.08 5.69
N PHE A 15 1.40 -7.91 4.94
CA PHE A 15 0.10 -7.50 4.42
C PHE A 15 -0.97 -7.42 5.50
N ARG A 16 -0.95 -8.34 6.47
CA ARG A 16 -1.84 -8.29 7.64
C ARG A 16 -1.68 -7.00 8.44
N GLY A 17 -0.45 -6.53 8.64
CA GLY A 17 -0.19 -5.25 9.30
C GLY A 17 -0.78 -4.06 8.55
N LYS A 18 -0.73 -4.06 7.21
CA LYS A 18 -1.36 -3.00 6.38
C LYS A 18 -2.87 -2.98 6.53
N LEU A 19 -3.51 -4.15 6.43
CA LEU A 19 -4.97 -4.25 6.59
C LEU A 19 -5.39 -3.77 7.98
N ALA A 20 -4.80 -4.32 9.04
CA ALA A 20 -5.16 -3.94 10.41
C ALA A 20 -4.99 -2.43 10.66
N TYR A 21 -3.92 -1.84 10.12
CA TYR A 21 -3.69 -0.39 10.24
C TYR A 21 -4.71 0.42 9.47
N ALA A 22 -4.98 0.05 8.21
CA ALA A 22 -5.96 0.75 7.38
C ALA A 22 -7.39 0.62 7.94
N ASP A 23 -7.76 -0.54 8.48
CA ASP A 23 -9.07 -0.75 9.12
C ASP A 23 -9.24 0.08 10.40
N CYS A 24 -8.14 0.32 11.14
CA CYS A 24 -8.14 1.13 12.35
C CYS A 24 -8.22 2.64 12.07
N PHE A 25 -7.42 3.15 11.14
CA PHE A 25 -7.22 4.59 10.96
C PHE A 25 -7.88 5.17 9.70
N ALA A 26 -8.28 4.32 8.74
CA ALA A 26 -8.97 4.72 7.51
C ALA A 26 -10.11 3.74 7.16
N PRO A 27 -11.05 3.46 8.08
CA PRO A 27 -12.08 2.44 7.88
C PRO A 27 -12.90 2.72 6.62
N GLY A 28 -13.02 1.70 5.76
CA GLY A 28 -13.75 1.79 4.50
C GLY A 28 -13.08 2.65 3.42
N ARG A 29 -11.86 3.15 3.66
CA ARG A 29 -11.11 4.04 2.75
C ARG A 29 -9.73 3.48 2.41
N SER A 30 -9.66 2.17 2.20
CA SER A 30 -8.43 1.47 1.86
C SER A 30 -8.55 0.76 0.52
N PHE A 31 -7.43 0.71 -0.20
CA PHE A 31 -7.36 0.13 -1.54
C PHE A 31 -6.11 -0.75 -1.68
N VAL A 32 -6.24 -1.82 -2.46
CA VAL A 32 -5.17 -2.70 -2.89
C VAL A 32 -4.84 -2.38 -4.34
N ILE A 33 -3.57 -2.10 -4.62
CA ILE A 33 -3.06 -2.00 -5.99
C ILE A 33 -3.01 -3.40 -6.58
N THR A 34 -3.71 -3.61 -7.70
CA THR A 34 -3.79 -4.90 -8.38
C THR A 34 -3.05 -4.89 -9.72
N PRO A 35 -2.55 -6.04 -10.20
CA PRO A 35 -1.84 -6.14 -11.47
C PRO A 35 -2.57 -5.65 -12.72
N CYS A 36 -3.91 -5.75 -12.79
CA CYS A 36 -4.64 -5.39 -14.02
C CYS A 36 -6.04 -4.81 -13.82
N LEU A 37 -6.49 -4.66 -12.57
CA LEU A 37 -7.82 -4.13 -12.26
C LEU A 37 -7.78 -2.74 -11.61
N GLY A 38 -6.58 -2.20 -11.36
CA GLY A 38 -6.39 -0.90 -10.74
C GLY A 38 -6.49 -0.97 -9.22
N LEU A 39 -7.27 -0.10 -8.61
CA LEU A 39 -7.47 -0.02 -7.16
C LEU A 39 -8.75 -0.75 -6.75
N LEU A 40 -8.62 -1.79 -5.93
CA LEU A 40 -9.77 -2.54 -5.39
C LEU A 40 -9.84 -2.43 -3.88
N ALA A 41 -11.06 -2.36 -3.32
CA ALA A 41 -11.24 -2.44 -1.87
C ALA A 41 -10.79 -3.82 -1.35
N PRO A 42 -10.17 -3.93 -0.15
CA PRO A 42 -9.82 -5.22 0.43
C PRO A 42 -11.00 -6.19 0.58
N SER A 43 -12.22 -5.66 0.76
CA SER A 43 -13.46 -6.43 0.85
C SER A 43 -13.96 -6.97 -0.48
N THR A 44 -13.35 -6.60 -1.62
CA THR A 44 -13.77 -7.03 -2.95
C THR A 44 -13.73 -8.56 -3.06
N PRO A 45 -14.85 -9.24 -3.34
CA PRO A 45 -14.86 -10.68 -3.52
C PRO A 45 -14.06 -11.08 -4.74
N VAL A 46 -13.16 -12.05 -4.59
CA VAL A 46 -12.43 -12.66 -5.70
C VAL A 46 -12.61 -14.17 -5.73
N ARG A 47 -12.72 -14.71 -6.96
CA ARG A 47 -12.74 -16.14 -7.30
C ARG A 47 -11.40 -16.55 -7.93
N ALA A 48 -11.17 -17.85 -8.03
CA ALA A 48 -9.94 -18.41 -8.58
C ALA A 48 -9.60 -17.87 -9.98
N ARG A 49 -10.57 -17.85 -10.91
CA ARG A 49 -10.39 -17.31 -12.27
C ARG A 49 -9.96 -15.84 -12.31
N GLU A 50 -10.45 -15.03 -11.37
CA GLU A 50 -10.08 -13.61 -11.29
C GLU A 50 -8.64 -13.49 -10.77
N PHE A 51 -8.21 -14.41 -9.89
CA PHE A 51 -6.82 -14.48 -9.45
C PHE A 51 -5.85 -14.93 -10.56
N GLU A 52 -6.25 -15.87 -11.42
CA GLU A 52 -5.47 -16.25 -12.61
C GLU A 52 -5.25 -15.05 -13.54
N GLN A 53 -6.30 -14.24 -13.74
CA GLN A 53 -6.20 -13.01 -14.51
C GLN A 53 -5.24 -12.01 -13.86
N LEU A 54 -5.33 -11.80 -12.54
CA LEU A 54 -4.38 -10.96 -11.81
C LEU A 54 -2.94 -11.48 -11.94
N ALA A 55 -2.74 -12.79 -11.90
CA ALA A 55 -1.42 -13.41 -12.05
C ALA A 55 -0.85 -13.31 -13.48
N SER A 56 -1.71 -13.13 -14.49
CA SER A 56 -1.30 -13.10 -15.90
C SER A 56 -0.61 -11.80 -16.35
N VAL A 57 -0.71 -10.72 -15.56
CA VAL A 57 -0.16 -9.41 -15.90
C VAL A 57 1.02 -9.09 -14.97
N PRO A 58 2.22 -8.84 -15.50
CA PRO A 58 3.36 -8.47 -14.68
C PRO A 58 3.16 -7.07 -14.07
N ILE A 59 3.49 -6.93 -12.78
CA ILE A 59 3.59 -5.60 -12.17
C ILE A 59 4.92 -4.97 -12.59
N ASP A 60 4.89 -4.14 -13.62
CA ASP A 60 6.05 -3.49 -14.22
C ASP A 60 5.77 -2.05 -14.67
N ALA A 61 6.79 -1.19 -14.67
CA ALA A 61 6.65 0.22 -15.06
C ALA A 61 6.44 0.43 -16.57
N GLY A 62 6.67 -0.59 -17.40
CA GLY A 62 6.42 -0.57 -18.83
C GLY A 62 5.15 -1.32 -19.27
N GLU A 63 4.38 -1.89 -18.34
CA GLU A 63 3.21 -2.72 -18.66
C GLU A 63 1.91 -1.89 -18.67
N PRO A 64 1.33 -1.57 -19.85
CA PRO A 64 0.13 -0.73 -19.93
C PRO A 64 -1.08 -1.38 -19.27
N ARG A 65 -1.21 -2.71 -19.35
CA ARG A 65 -2.33 -3.44 -18.71
C ARG A 65 -2.33 -3.30 -17.19
N TYR A 66 -1.19 -2.98 -16.59
CA TYR A 66 -1.06 -2.63 -15.18
C TYR A 66 -1.25 -1.14 -14.93
N LEU A 67 -0.58 -0.29 -15.71
CA LEU A 67 -0.56 1.14 -15.45
C LEU A 67 -1.86 1.87 -15.79
N GLU A 68 -2.54 1.50 -16.86
CA GLU A 68 -3.76 2.19 -17.29
C GLU A 68 -4.89 2.07 -16.27
N PRO A 69 -5.23 0.86 -15.75
CA PRO A 69 -6.25 0.73 -14.72
C PRO A 69 -5.86 1.43 -13.42
N LEU A 70 -4.58 1.34 -13.02
CA LEU A 70 -4.07 2.02 -11.82
C LEU A 70 -4.22 3.54 -11.94
N ARG A 71 -3.72 4.13 -13.03
CA ARG A 71 -3.79 5.58 -13.26
C ARG A 71 -5.24 6.06 -13.32
N ARG A 72 -6.13 5.34 -14.01
CA ARG A 72 -7.57 5.63 -14.06
C ARG A 72 -8.15 5.79 -12.66
N ASP A 73 -7.89 4.82 -11.78
CA ASP A 73 -8.50 4.82 -10.45
C ASP A 73 -7.84 5.82 -9.51
N VAL A 74 -6.54 6.09 -9.66
CA VAL A 74 -5.86 7.13 -8.89
C VAL A 74 -6.35 8.52 -9.28
N VAL A 75 -6.66 8.76 -10.56
CA VAL A 75 -7.28 10.01 -11.02
C VAL A 75 -8.71 10.18 -10.47
N ARG A 76 -9.46 9.08 -10.30
CA ARG A 76 -10.77 9.14 -9.63
C ARG A 76 -10.60 9.46 -8.16
N LEU A 77 -9.73 8.72 -7.47
CA LEU A 77 -9.39 8.95 -6.07
C LEU A 77 -8.94 10.38 -5.79
N SER A 78 -8.12 10.96 -6.67
CA SER A 78 -7.59 12.32 -6.48
C SER A 78 -8.65 13.42 -6.58
N ARG A 79 -9.77 13.15 -7.27
CA ARG A 79 -10.95 14.01 -7.37
C ARG A 79 -11.89 13.83 -6.18
N ASP A 80 -12.09 12.59 -5.77
CA ASP A 80 -13.03 12.22 -4.70
C ASP A 80 -12.46 12.50 -3.31
N TRP A 81 -11.13 12.54 -3.18
CA TRP A 81 -10.43 12.79 -1.91
C TRP A 81 -9.42 13.94 -2.04
N PRO A 82 -9.67 15.09 -1.37
CA PRO A 82 -8.76 16.23 -1.42
C PRO A 82 -7.53 16.08 -0.49
N GLY A 83 -7.60 15.20 0.51
CA GLY A 83 -6.55 15.04 1.52
C GLY A 83 -5.39 14.14 1.10
N ASP A 84 -4.56 13.79 2.09
CA ASP A 84 -3.42 12.91 1.90
C ASP A 84 -3.85 11.46 1.65
N VAL A 85 -3.08 10.76 0.83
CA VAL A 85 -3.22 9.34 0.52
C VAL A 85 -1.98 8.61 1.04
N VAL A 86 -2.20 7.69 1.98
CA VAL A 86 -1.11 6.99 2.68
C VAL A 86 -0.73 5.70 1.95
N LEU A 87 0.51 5.62 1.46
CA LEU A 87 1.07 4.42 0.84
C LEU A 87 1.72 3.51 1.90
N LEU A 88 1.01 2.46 2.30
CA LEU A 88 1.53 1.43 3.22
C LEU A 88 2.37 0.34 2.52
N GLY A 89 2.36 0.34 1.18
CA GLY A 89 2.98 -0.65 0.29
C GLY A 89 4.46 -0.40 -0.02
N SER A 90 4.92 -0.89 -1.17
CA SER A 90 6.33 -0.84 -1.59
C SER A 90 6.79 0.58 -1.96
N ILE A 91 7.01 1.42 -0.95
CA ILE A 91 7.43 2.83 -1.08
C ILE A 91 8.73 3.04 -1.87
N ALA A 92 9.60 2.03 -1.94
CA ALA A 92 10.92 2.15 -2.58
C ALA A 92 10.93 1.73 -4.06
N SER A 93 9.80 1.30 -4.62
CA SER A 93 9.75 0.69 -5.95
C SER A 93 9.02 1.61 -6.94
N PRO A 94 9.73 2.18 -7.93
CA PRO A 94 9.16 3.16 -8.87
C PRO A 94 7.92 2.67 -9.62
N LYS A 95 7.81 1.37 -9.89
CA LYS A 95 6.64 0.77 -10.55
C LYS A 95 5.33 0.93 -9.76
N TYR A 96 5.42 1.18 -8.46
CA TYR A 96 4.26 1.52 -7.64
C TYR A 96 4.19 3.02 -7.36
N THR A 97 5.31 3.67 -7.06
CA THR A 97 5.28 5.06 -6.59
C THR A 97 5.11 6.07 -7.72
N GLN A 98 5.77 5.89 -8.86
CA GLN A 98 5.71 6.85 -9.96
C GLN A 98 4.28 7.12 -10.47
N PRO A 99 3.46 6.10 -10.81
CA PRO A 99 2.10 6.35 -11.29
C PRO A 99 1.20 7.02 -10.24
N LEU A 100 1.52 6.88 -8.96
CA LEU A 100 0.81 7.56 -7.87
C LEU A 100 1.26 9.01 -7.72
N ILE A 101 2.57 9.27 -7.74
CA ILE A 101 3.16 10.62 -7.63
C ILE A 101 2.69 11.49 -8.79
N ASP A 102 2.64 10.96 -10.01
CA ASP A 102 2.21 11.68 -11.22
C ASP A 102 0.82 12.31 -11.08
N VAL A 103 -0.03 11.76 -10.21
CA VAL A 103 -1.42 12.21 -10.01
C VAL A 103 -1.62 12.89 -8.66
N LEU A 104 -1.01 12.37 -7.59
CA LEU A 104 -1.24 12.83 -6.22
C LEU A 104 -0.22 13.86 -5.74
N GLY A 105 0.96 13.93 -6.36
CA GLY A 105 2.03 14.85 -5.99
C GLY A 105 2.44 14.69 -4.53
N SER A 106 2.55 15.81 -3.81
CA SER A 106 2.94 15.85 -2.39
C SER A 106 1.91 15.22 -1.43
N ARG A 107 0.66 15.00 -1.88
CA ARG A 107 -0.39 14.35 -1.09
C ARG A 107 -0.19 12.84 -0.98
N LEU A 108 0.69 12.25 -1.80
CA LEU A 108 1.09 10.86 -1.61
C LEU A 108 2.12 10.80 -0.48
N VAL A 109 1.70 10.32 0.68
CA VAL A 109 2.52 10.25 1.89
C VAL A 109 2.75 8.80 2.33
N PHE A 110 3.71 8.59 3.23
CA PHE A 110 3.95 7.28 3.84
C PHE A 110 4.46 7.44 5.27
N PRO A 111 4.34 6.41 6.14
CA PRO A 111 4.88 6.46 7.50
C PRO A 111 6.39 6.72 7.50
N SER A 112 6.83 7.80 8.12
CA SER A 112 8.26 8.18 8.21
C SER A 112 9.13 7.05 8.79
N THR A 113 8.55 6.31 9.74
CA THR A 113 9.16 5.16 10.40
C THR A 113 9.44 3.97 9.47
N PHE A 114 8.97 3.97 8.22
CA PHE A 114 9.27 2.93 7.23
C PHE A 114 10.68 3.03 6.66
N VAL A 115 11.31 4.21 6.71
CA VAL A 115 12.66 4.41 6.14
C VAL A 115 13.65 3.43 6.76
N GLY A 116 14.43 2.73 5.92
CA GLY A 116 15.42 1.74 6.35
C GLY A 116 14.84 0.42 6.89
N ARG A 117 13.51 0.22 6.86
CA ARG A 117 12.85 -1.01 7.35
C ARG A 117 12.46 -1.96 6.22
N GLY A 118 12.79 -3.24 6.39
CA GLY A 118 12.24 -4.32 5.57
C GLY A 118 10.77 -4.62 5.89
N ASP A 119 10.09 -5.32 4.98
CA ASP A 119 8.66 -5.63 4.98
C ASP A 119 8.12 -6.11 6.32
N MET A 120 8.73 -7.14 6.90
CA MET A 120 8.30 -7.69 8.19
C MET A 120 8.42 -6.68 9.35
N SER A 121 9.48 -5.85 9.35
CA SER A 121 9.64 -4.80 10.35
C SER A 121 8.59 -3.70 10.17
N ARG A 122 8.18 -3.39 8.94
CA ARG A 122 7.12 -2.41 8.68
C ARG A 122 5.77 -2.94 9.16
N GLY A 123 5.46 -4.20 8.89
CA GLY A 123 4.26 -4.87 9.42
C GLY A 123 4.20 -4.83 10.96
N GLY A 124 5.33 -5.06 11.64
CA GLY A 124 5.41 -4.99 13.10
C GLY A 124 5.25 -3.58 13.68
N VAL A 125 5.61 -2.52 12.95
CA VAL A 125 5.35 -1.12 13.34
C VAL A 125 3.86 -0.83 13.24
N LEU A 126 3.24 -1.20 12.12
CA LEU A 126 1.80 -1.01 11.88
C LEU A 126 0.96 -1.70 12.96
N LEU A 127 1.27 -2.95 13.31
CA LEU A 127 0.54 -3.67 14.35
C LEU A 127 0.70 -3.06 15.75
N ARG A 128 1.87 -2.45 16.06
CA ARG A 128 2.07 -1.75 17.34
C ARG A 128 1.27 -0.46 17.39
N ALA A 129 1.24 0.31 16.30
CA ALA A 129 0.43 1.51 16.17
C ALA A 129 -1.06 1.21 16.41
N VAL A 130 -1.58 0.14 15.79
CA VAL A 130 -2.96 -0.34 16.03
C VAL A 130 -3.18 -0.71 17.49
N ARG A 131 -2.27 -1.49 18.10
CA ARG A 131 -2.39 -1.86 19.53
C ARG A 131 -2.36 -0.66 20.47
N ALA A 132 -1.62 0.38 20.12
CA ALA A 132 -1.53 1.62 20.89
C ALA A 132 -2.68 2.59 20.59
N GLY A 133 -3.49 2.35 19.55
CA GLY A 133 -4.49 3.30 19.07
C GLY A 133 -3.89 4.62 18.57
N GLN A 134 -2.63 4.61 18.13
CA GLN A 134 -1.89 5.81 17.72
C GLN A 134 -1.51 5.72 16.25
N GLU A 135 -1.97 6.69 15.46
CA GLU A 135 -1.61 6.83 14.05
C GLU A 135 -0.14 7.27 13.92
N LEU A 136 0.54 6.82 12.86
CA LEU A 136 1.94 7.12 12.59
C LEU A 136 2.09 8.48 11.90
N ASP A 137 3.22 9.15 12.13
CA ASP A 137 3.58 10.36 11.40
C ASP A 137 3.91 10.06 9.93
N TYR A 138 3.39 10.89 9.04
CA TYR A 138 3.55 10.74 7.60
C TYR A 138 4.48 11.81 7.01
N ILE A 139 5.22 11.43 5.96
CA ILE A 139 6.01 12.33 5.13
C ILE A 139 5.72 12.08 3.64
N PRO A 140 5.86 13.09 2.76
CA PRO A 140 5.66 12.91 1.33
C PRO A 140 6.59 11.85 0.74
N VAL A 141 6.09 11.06 -0.21
CA VAL A 141 6.92 10.12 -0.99
C VAL A 141 7.87 10.88 -1.91
N SER A 142 7.41 11.99 -2.51
CA SER A 142 8.22 12.85 -3.36
C SER A 142 9.36 13.49 -2.55
N GLY A 143 10.61 13.32 -3.01
CA GLY A 143 11.78 13.94 -2.39
C GLY A 143 12.29 13.24 -1.12
N ALA A 144 11.63 12.19 -0.63
CA ALA A 144 12.12 11.44 0.52
C ALA A 144 13.30 10.53 0.16
N ALA A 145 14.32 10.49 1.02
CA ALA A 145 15.38 9.49 0.93
C ALA A 145 14.83 8.14 1.43
N LEU A 146 14.35 7.30 0.50
CA LEU A 146 13.71 6.02 0.80
C LEU A 146 14.70 4.91 1.24
N ARG A 147 16.00 5.18 1.13
CA ARG A 147 17.10 4.35 1.64
C ARG A 147 17.76 5.11 2.80
N GLY A 148 17.72 4.54 4.00
CA GLY A 148 18.32 5.12 5.21
C GLY A 148 18.99 4.06 6.07
N THR A 149 19.71 4.48 7.11
CA THR A 149 20.34 3.58 8.08
C THR A 149 19.27 2.69 8.72
N ARG A 150 19.55 1.38 8.79
CA ARG A 150 18.60 0.40 9.31
C ARG A 150 18.28 0.75 10.77
N PRO A 151 17.01 1.06 11.12
CA PRO A 151 16.65 1.40 12.49
C PRO A 151 16.78 0.18 13.42
N PRO A 152 16.90 0.39 14.74
CA PRO A 152 17.06 -0.69 15.70
C PRO A 152 15.92 -1.71 15.62
N ARG A 153 16.24 -2.96 16.01
CA ARG A 153 15.25 -4.03 16.08
C ARG A 153 14.13 -3.62 17.03
N LEU A 154 12.90 -3.95 16.64
CA LEU A 154 11.74 -3.70 17.49
C LEU A 154 11.86 -4.54 18.77
N PRO A 155 11.55 -3.99 19.96
CA PRO A 155 11.56 -4.73 21.22
C PRO A 155 10.66 -5.97 21.13
N ARG A 156 11.01 -7.05 21.84
CA ARG A 156 10.12 -8.21 21.93
C ARG A 156 8.81 -7.80 22.61
N PRO A 157 7.66 -8.31 22.13
CA PRO A 157 6.36 -8.04 22.75
C PRO A 157 6.30 -8.51 24.19
#